data_AF-A0A7X7LR43-F1
#
_entry.id   AF-A0A7X7LR43-F1
#
_cell.length_a   1.000
_cell.length_b   1.000
_cell.length_c   1.000
_cell.angle_alpha   90.00
_cell.angle_beta   90.00
_cell.angle_gamma   90.00
#
_symmetry.space_group_name_H-M   'P 1'
#
loop_
_entity.id
_entity.type
_entity.pdbx_description
1 polymer ?
#
loop_
_entity_poly.entity_id
_entity_poly.type
_entity_poly.pdbx_seq_one_letter_code
_entity_poly.pdbx_strand_id
1 'polypeptide(L)'
;MKKTKRQIALERADILTKRIVDYLDIRKSIPKGLERSEKNTQRKREFLAILSATETDWNDWHWQLRNRIRDVNTLSKFIALSEANKAHIEAVSRIFRFAVSPYYLSLIEPDDFFDPIRLMALPSVCELDDKKMDLDPMKEEFTNPAGCITRRYPDRLIMNVTNECAMYCRHCQRRRNIGETDMARPRPELEESLEYIRNHSEIRDV
;
A
#
# COMPACT_ATOMS: atom_id res chain seq x y z
N MET A 1 -30.97 -30.61 24.49
CA MET A 1 -31.09 -29.22 25.01
C MET A 1 -30.55 -28.25 23.97
N LYS A 2 -31.27 -27.16 23.66
CA LYS A 2 -30.75 -26.08 22.79
C LYS A 2 -29.62 -25.34 23.52
N LYS A 3 -28.50 -25.11 22.83
CA LYS A 3 -27.38 -24.32 23.36
C LYS A 3 -27.82 -22.89 23.67
N THR A 4 -27.33 -22.32 24.75
CA THR A 4 -27.58 -20.91 25.09
C THR A 4 -26.81 -19.98 24.15
N LYS A 5 -27.26 -18.72 24.01
CA LYS A 5 -26.54 -17.70 23.23
C LYS A 5 -25.07 -17.58 23.65
N ARG A 6 -24.79 -17.68 24.96
CA ARG A 6 -23.43 -17.63 25.52
C ARG A 6 -22.59 -18.83 25.11
N GLN A 7 -23.16 -20.04 25.11
CA GLN A 7 -22.46 -21.24 24.64
C GLN A 7 -22.07 -21.15 23.16
N ILE A 8 -22.98 -20.67 22.31
CA ILE A 8 -22.71 -20.45 20.88
C ILE A 8 -21.59 -19.41 20.68
N ALA A 9 -21.63 -18.31 21.44
CA ALA A 9 -20.59 -17.27 21.37
C ALA A 9 -19.21 -17.79 21.80
N LEU A 10 -19.15 -18.60 22.87
CA LEU A 10 -17.90 -19.21 23.34
C LEU A 10 -17.35 -20.22 22.33
N GLU A 11 -18.20 -21.06 21.73
CA GLU A 11 -17.77 -21.99 20.68
C GLU A 11 -17.22 -21.25 19.46
N ARG A 12 -17.85 -20.14 19.06
CA ARG A 12 -17.32 -19.28 17.99
C ARG A 12 -15.97 -18.68 18.38
N ALA A 13 -15.83 -18.16 19.60
CA ALA A 13 -14.56 -17.62 20.08
C ALA A 13 -13.44 -18.69 20.03
N ASP A 14 -13.74 -19.91 20.45
CA ASP A 14 -12.80 -21.02 20.44
C ASP A 14 -12.34 -21.40 19.02
N ILE A 15 -13.28 -21.39 18.04
CA ILE A 15 -12.95 -21.56 16.61
C ILE A 15 -12.02 -20.44 16.12
N LEU A 16 -12.30 -19.18 16.51
CA LEU A 16 -11.48 -18.05 16.10
C LEU A 16 -10.07 -18.11 16.71
N THR A 17 -9.95 -18.51 17.98
CA THR A 17 -8.65 -18.71 18.63
C THR A 17 -7.85 -19.81 17.94
N LYS A 18 -8.49 -20.92 17.54
CA LYS A 18 -7.82 -22.01 16.81
C LYS A 18 -7.35 -21.60 15.41
N ARG A 19 -7.94 -20.57 14.80
CA ARG A 19 -7.53 -20.06 13.48
C ARG A 19 -6.26 -19.21 13.49
N ILE A 20 -5.76 -18.83 14.66
CA ILE A 20 -4.60 -17.94 14.81
C ILE A 20 -3.46 -18.58 15.60
N VAL A 21 -3.45 -19.92 15.72
CA VAL A 21 -2.42 -20.64 16.49
C VAL A 21 -1.03 -20.35 15.93
N ASP A 22 -0.90 -20.37 14.61
CA ASP A 22 0.30 -19.96 13.87
C ASP A 22 0.79 -18.56 14.29
N TYR A 23 -0.10 -17.57 14.32
CA TYR A 23 0.23 -16.23 14.79
C TYR A 23 0.64 -16.24 16.27
N LEU A 24 -0.06 -16.96 17.14
CA LEU A 24 0.27 -17.04 18.56
C LEU A 24 1.66 -17.63 18.80
N ASP A 25 2.07 -18.58 17.99
CA ASP A 25 3.39 -19.21 18.04
C ASP A 25 4.49 -18.21 17.65
N ILE A 26 4.28 -17.43 16.59
CA ILE A 26 5.31 -16.49 16.08
C ILE A 26 5.26 -15.11 16.72
N ARG A 27 4.16 -14.67 17.35
CA ARG A 27 3.97 -13.26 17.76
C ARG A 27 5.10 -12.71 18.64
N LYS A 28 5.76 -13.59 19.40
CA LYS A 28 6.85 -13.21 20.31
C LYS A 28 8.17 -12.95 19.58
N SER A 29 8.35 -13.50 18.38
CA SER A 29 9.52 -13.25 17.53
C SER A 29 9.32 -12.06 16.59
N ILE A 30 8.09 -11.54 16.45
CA ILE A 30 7.83 -10.34 15.64
C ILE A 30 8.36 -9.12 16.40
N PRO A 31 9.39 -8.42 15.88
CA PRO A 31 9.97 -7.27 16.56
C PRO A 31 8.97 -6.12 16.61
N LYS A 32 8.95 -5.39 17.72
CA LYS A 32 8.15 -4.17 17.85
C LYS A 32 8.87 -3.01 17.19
N GLY A 33 8.11 -2.02 16.69
CA GLY A 33 8.69 -0.87 15.97
C GLY A 33 9.75 -0.11 16.78
N LEU A 34 9.55 0.04 18.10
CA LEU A 34 10.51 0.73 18.99
C LEU A 34 11.82 -0.04 19.18
N GLU A 35 11.76 -1.38 19.11
CA GLU A 35 12.93 -2.27 19.25
C GLU A 35 13.85 -2.16 18.01
N ARG A 36 13.33 -1.65 16.87
CA ARG A 36 14.12 -1.44 15.64
C ARG A 36 14.68 -0.02 15.49
N SER A 37 14.52 0.85 16.49
CA SER A 37 14.86 2.27 16.39
C SER A 37 16.33 2.55 16.03
N GLU A 38 17.27 1.84 16.66
CA GLU A 38 18.70 1.97 16.36
C GLU A 38 19.03 1.53 14.94
N LYS A 39 18.48 0.37 14.53
CA LYS A 39 18.64 -0.17 13.18
C LYS A 39 18.05 0.76 12.12
N ASN A 40 16.85 1.28 12.35
CA ASN A 40 16.21 2.24 11.45
C ASN A 40 17.03 3.54 11.36
N THR A 41 17.62 3.99 12.47
CA THR A 41 18.52 5.16 12.47
C THR A 41 19.77 4.90 11.63
N GLN A 42 20.35 3.70 11.73
CA GLN A 42 21.49 3.30 10.92
C GLN A 42 21.12 3.23 9.42
N ARG A 43 20.01 2.58 9.08
CA ARG A 43 19.48 2.51 7.70
C ARG A 43 19.21 3.89 7.13
N LYS A 44 18.63 4.81 7.91
CA LYS A 44 18.44 6.20 7.49
C LYS A 44 19.77 6.86 7.10
N ARG A 45 20.83 6.70 7.90
CA ARG A 45 22.16 7.27 7.59
C ARG A 45 22.73 6.73 6.27
N GLU A 46 22.57 5.42 6.03
CA GLU A 46 22.97 4.81 4.76
C GLU A 46 22.21 5.42 3.57
N PHE A 47 20.89 5.59 3.71
CA PHE A 47 20.07 6.22 2.67
C PHE A 47 20.46 7.67 2.41
N LEU A 48 20.70 8.46 3.46
CA LEU A 48 21.16 9.84 3.35
C LEU A 48 22.51 9.92 2.63
N ALA A 49 23.43 9.00 2.92
CA ALA A 49 24.72 8.93 2.23
C ALA A 49 24.58 8.56 0.74
N ILE A 50 23.75 7.55 0.42
CA ILE A 50 23.52 7.09 -0.97
C ILE A 50 22.82 8.17 -1.82
N LEU A 51 21.88 8.90 -1.22
CA LEU A 51 21.10 9.94 -1.89
C LEU A 51 21.74 11.33 -1.80
N SER A 52 22.90 11.47 -1.14
CA SER A 52 23.57 12.75 -0.87
C SER A 52 22.61 13.78 -0.24
N ALA A 53 21.84 13.35 0.76
CA ALA A 53 20.77 14.12 1.37
C ALA A 53 21.05 14.43 2.85
N THR A 54 20.31 15.39 3.39
CA THR A 54 20.44 15.85 4.79
C THR A 54 19.30 15.34 5.67
N GLU A 55 19.45 15.49 6.99
CA GLU A 55 18.34 15.25 7.94
C GLU A 55 17.14 16.17 7.68
N THR A 56 17.36 17.40 7.20
CA THR A 56 16.27 18.29 6.82
C THR A 56 15.50 17.76 5.60
N ASP A 57 16.20 17.20 4.62
CA ASP A 57 15.58 16.56 3.46
C ASP A 57 14.76 15.32 3.88
N TRP A 58 15.30 14.49 4.78
CA TRP A 58 14.61 13.30 5.26
C TRP A 58 13.24 13.61 5.88
N ASN A 59 13.17 14.71 6.62
CA ASN A 59 11.97 15.17 7.30
C ASN A 59 11.01 15.96 6.39
N ASP A 60 11.40 16.28 5.15
CA ASP A 60 10.50 16.84 4.13
C ASP A 60 9.79 15.72 3.36
N TRP A 61 8.48 15.62 3.55
CA TRP A 61 7.66 14.63 2.85
C TRP A 61 7.65 14.86 1.33
N HIS A 62 7.80 16.10 0.85
CA HIS A 62 7.89 16.35 -0.59
C HIS A 62 9.20 15.79 -1.14
N TRP A 63 10.30 15.91 -0.40
CA TRP A 63 11.58 15.27 -0.76
C TRP A 63 11.43 13.75 -0.82
N GLN A 64 10.75 13.14 0.15
CA GLN A 64 10.46 11.70 0.15
C GLN A 64 9.66 11.27 -1.10
N LEU A 65 8.67 12.08 -1.54
CA LEU A 65 7.89 11.80 -2.74
C LEU A 65 8.67 11.97 -4.04
N ARG A 66 9.50 13.03 -4.14
CA ARG A 66 10.37 13.29 -5.29
C ARG A 66 11.43 12.21 -5.46
N ASN A 67 11.96 11.68 -4.35
CA ASN A 67 13.03 10.68 -4.35
C ASN A 67 12.51 9.24 -4.20
N ARG A 68 11.24 8.99 -4.53
CA ARG A 68 10.72 7.61 -4.59
C ARG A 68 11.58 6.76 -5.52
N ILE A 69 11.97 5.58 -5.05
CA ILE A 69 12.68 4.57 -5.83
C ILE A 69 11.67 3.89 -6.76
N ARG A 70 11.89 3.97 -8.08
CA ARG A 70 10.94 3.53 -9.12
C ARG A 70 11.54 2.54 -10.12
N ASP A 71 12.82 2.26 -10.01
CA ASP A 71 13.55 1.40 -10.94
C ASP A 71 14.51 0.46 -10.19
N VAL A 72 14.82 -0.66 -10.84
CA VAL A 72 15.62 -1.74 -10.25
C VAL A 72 17.08 -1.34 -10.03
N ASN A 73 17.63 -0.46 -10.87
CA ASN A 73 19.03 -0.05 -10.79
C ASN A 73 19.25 0.82 -9.57
N THR A 74 18.35 1.77 -9.32
CA THR A 74 18.33 2.57 -8.10
C THR A 74 18.05 1.70 -6.87
N LEU A 75 17.07 0.79 -6.94
CA LEU A 75 16.74 -0.13 -5.85
C LEU A 75 17.94 -1.00 -5.43
N SER A 76 18.72 -1.47 -6.40
CA SER A 76 19.90 -2.33 -6.16
C SER A 76 21.02 -1.64 -5.37
N LYS A 77 20.98 -0.30 -5.25
CA LYS A 77 21.92 0.46 -4.39
C LYS A 77 21.58 0.32 -2.90
N PHE A 78 20.34 -0.02 -2.56
CA PHE A 78 19.84 -0.05 -1.17
C PHE A 78 19.63 -1.46 -0.62
N ILE A 79 19.41 -2.43 -1.51
CA ILE A 79 19.10 -3.83 -1.19
C ILE A 79 19.82 -4.72 -2.20
N ALA A 80 20.49 -5.77 -1.72
CA ALA A 80 21.12 -6.76 -2.58
C ALA A 80 20.05 -7.54 -3.36
N LEU A 81 20.18 -7.57 -4.69
CA LEU A 81 19.28 -8.29 -5.59
C LEU A 81 20.09 -9.20 -6.52
N SER A 82 19.69 -10.46 -6.62
CA SER A 82 20.19 -11.38 -7.66
C SER A 82 19.71 -10.92 -9.05
N GLU A 83 20.43 -11.30 -10.10
CA GLU A 83 20.05 -10.97 -11.48
C GLU A 83 18.64 -11.47 -11.84
N ALA A 84 18.26 -12.65 -11.35
CA ALA A 84 16.91 -13.18 -11.51
C ALA A 84 15.86 -12.27 -10.84
N ASN A 85 16.11 -11.80 -9.62
CA ASN A 85 15.20 -10.89 -8.93
C ASN A 85 15.11 -9.53 -9.63
N LYS A 86 16.22 -9.03 -10.18
CA LYS A 86 16.20 -7.79 -10.96
C LYS A 86 15.31 -7.94 -12.19
N ALA A 87 15.51 -9.02 -12.95
CA ALA A 87 14.70 -9.31 -14.14
C ALA A 87 13.20 -9.47 -13.82
N HIS A 88 12.87 -10.11 -12.69
CA HIS A 88 11.47 -10.21 -12.23
C HIS A 88 10.87 -8.83 -11.91
N ILE A 89 11.60 -7.99 -11.17
CA ILE A 89 11.14 -6.64 -10.84
C ILE A 89 10.93 -5.83 -12.11
N GLU A 90 11.85 -5.88 -13.07
CA GLU A 90 11.72 -5.19 -14.35
C GLU A 90 10.50 -5.68 -15.14
N ALA A 91 10.31 -7.00 -15.26
CA ALA A 91 9.18 -7.58 -15.98
C ALA A 91 7.85 -7.13 -15.40
N VAL A 92 7.71 -7.17 -14.07
CA VAL A 92 6.49 -6.73 -13.38
C VAL A 92 6.30 -5.22 -13.52
N SER A 93 7.38 -4.44 -13.44
CA SER A 93 7.32 -2.96 -13.50
C SER A 93 6.86 -2.42 -14.85
N ARG A 94 6.99 -3.20 -15.93
CA ARG A 94 6.46 -2.84 -17.27
C ARG A 94 4.94 -2.86 -17.34
N ILE A 95 4.30 -3.72 -16.54
CA ILE A 95 2.84 -3.83 -16.49
C ILE A 95 2.32 -3.00 -15.32
N PHE A 96 3.01 -3.06 -14.20
CA PHE A 96 2.59 -2.45 -12.96
C PHE A 96 3.70 -1.63 -12.33
N ARG A 97 3.60 -0.32 -12.51
CA ARG A 97 4.44 0.68 -11.87
C ARG A 97 4.60 0.39 -10.38
N PHE A 98 5.82 0.58 -9.88
CA PHE A 98 6.09 0.61 -8.45
C PHE A 98 6.84 1.90 -8.10
N ALA A 99 6.67 2.32 -6.86
CA ALA A 99 7.37 3.45 -6.28
C ALA A 99 7.41 3.21 -4.77
N VAL A 100 8.56 3.46 -4.13
CA VAL A 100 8.72 3.32 -2.67
C VAL A 100 9.51 4.52 -2.18
N SER A 101 9.02 5.23 -1.16
CA SER A 101 9.77 6.35 -0.58
C SER A 101 11.06 5.88 0.10
N PRO A 102 12.11 6.73 0.16
CA PRO A 102 13.34 6.43 0.91
C PRO A 102 13.06 5.96 2.34
N TYR A 103 12.15 6.64 3.05
CA TYR A 103 11.74 6.23 4.39
C TYR A 103 11.19 4.81 4.43
N TYR A 104 10.21 4.48 3.58
CA TYR A 104 9.56 3.16 3.65
C TYR A 104 10.51 2.04 3.25
N LEU A 105 11.38 2.29 2.25
CA LEU A 105 12.40 1.34 1.82
C LEU A 105 13.46 1.10 2.90
N SER A 106 13.78 2.10 3.73
CA SER A 106 14.76 1.97 4.81
C SER A 106 14.32 1.00 5.92
N LEU A 107 13.01 0.74 6.04
CA LEU A 107 12.44 -0.18 7.02
C LEU A 107 12.56 -1.66 6.63
N ILE A 108 12.87 -1.92 5.35
CA ILE A 108 13.06 -3.28 4.84
C ILE A 108 14.35 -3.86 5.40
N GLU A 109 14.25 -5.10 5.88
CA GLU A 109 15.41 -5.93 6.16
C GLU A 109 16.07 -6.39 4.85
N PRO A 110 17.28 -5.94 4.51
CA PRO A 110 17.87 -6.20 3.19
C PRO A 110 18.14 -7.68 2.92
N ASP A 111 18.50 -8.42 3.97
CA ASP A 111 18.91 -9.82 3.89
C ASP A 111 17.72 -10.80 4.02
N ASP A 112 16.53 -10.30 4.33
CA ASP A 112 15.32 -11.12 4.44
C ASP A 112 14.41 -10.93 3.23
N PHE A 113 14.38 -11.96 2.37
CA PHE A 113 13.52 -11.97 1.20
C PHE A 113 12.02 -12.02 1.55
N PHE A 114 11.69 -12.54 2.73
CA PHE A 114 10.32 -12.64 3.25
C PHE A 114 9.98 -11.51 4.22
N ASP A 115 10.80 -10.46 4.30
CA ASP A 115 10.49 -9.29 5.10
C ASP A 115 9.09 -8.75 4.72
N PRO A 116 8.19 -8.56 5.68
CA PRO A 116 6.81 -8.21 5.38
C PRO A 116 6.69 -6.84 4.70
N ILE A 117 7.58 -5.89 5.00
CA ILE A 117 7.59 -4.57 4.37
C ILE A 117 8.05 -4.69 2.92
N ARG A 118 9.05 -5.55 2.66
CA ARG A 118 9.50 -5.89 1.31
C ARG A 118 8.38 -6.47 0.46
N LEU A 119 7.65 -7.45 0.98
CA LEU A 119 6.54 -8.11 0.27
C LEU A 119 5.40 -7.14 -0.04
N MET A 120 5.20 -6.10 0.78
CA MET A 120 4.19 -5.07 0.54
C MET A 120 4.64 -3.99 -0.46
N ALA A 121 5.95 -3.76 -0.59
CA ALA A 121 6.51 -2.63 -1.34
C ALA A 121 7.12 -3.01 -2.69
N LEU A 122 7.80 -4.16 -2.79
CA LEU A 122 8.60 -4.51 -3.96
C LEU A 122 7.88 -5.49 -4.89
N PRO A 123 8.00 -5.34 -6.21
CA PRO A 123 7.38 -6.25 -7.16
C PRO A 123 7.81 -7.71 -7.01
N SER A 124 6.88 -8.63 -7.19
CA SER A 124 7.10 -10.08 -7.25
C SER A 124 6.62 -10.67 -8.57
N VAL A 125 7.33 -11.66 -9.09
CA VAL A 125 6.96 -12.35 -10.34
C VAL A 125 5.57 -12.99 -10.27
N CYS A 126 5.11 -13.38 -9.07
CA CYS A 126 3.79 -13.96 -8.86
C CYS A 126 2.65 -13.03 -9.26
N GLU A 127 2.91 -11.71 -9.32
CA GLU A 127 1.92 -10.73 -9.77
C GLU A 127 1.56 -10.86 -11.26
N LEU A 128 2.38 -11.57 -12.03
CA LEU A 128 2.13 -11.86 -13.45
C LEU A 128 1.28 -13.13 -13.67
N ASP A 129 1.12 -13.97 -12.64
CA ASP A 129 0.41 -15.26 -12.73
C ASP A 129 -1.06 -15.16 -12.29
N ASP A 130 -1.70 -13.99 -12.47
CA ASP A 130 -3.12 -13.83 -12.17
C ASP A 130 -4.00 -14.08 -13.39
N LYS A 131 -4.41 -15.34 -13.55
CA LYS A 131 -5.32 -15.79 -14.63
C LYS A 131 -6.78 -15.34 -14.43
N LYS A 132 -7.14 -14.79 -13.27
CA LYS A 132 -8.51 -14.35 -12.93
C LYS A 132 -8.56 -12.86 -12.61
N MET A 133 -7.56 -12.11 -13.05
CA MET A 133 -7.39 -10.71 -12.70
C MET A 133 -8.61 -9.88 -13.12
N ASP A 134 -9.38 -9.44 -12.15
CA ASP A 134 -10.34 -8.35 -12.29
C ASP A 134 -9.66 -7.09 -11.74
N LEU A 135 -9.50 -6.07 -12.58
CA LEU A 135 -8.87 -4.81 -12.19
C LEU A 135 -9.79 -3.94 -11.32
N ASP A 136 -11.11 -4.20 -11.34
CA ASP A 136 -12.10 -3.55 -10.49
C ASP A 136 -12.96 -4.58 -9.73
N PRO A 137 -12.36 -5.37 -8.82
CA PRO A 137 -13.08 -6.44 -8.12
C PRO A 137 -14.21 -5.90 -7.22
N MET A 138 -14.17 -4.60 -6.91
CA MET A 138 -15.17 -3.92 -6.10
C MET A 138 -16.25 -3.23 -6.94
N LYS A 139 -16.14 -3.28 -8.28
CA LYS A 139 -17.06 -2.67 -9.25
C LYS A 139 -17.29 -1.19 -8.98
N GLU A 140 -16.25 -0.49 -8.53
CA GLU A 140 -16.31 0.94 -8.20
C GLU A 140 -16.71 1.78 -9.41
N GLU A 141 -16.31 1.39 -10.62
CA GLU A 141 -16.65 2.10 -11.87
C GLU A 141 -18.17 2.17 -12.09
N PHE A 142 -18.92 1.15 -11.68
CA PHE A 142 -20.38 1.13 -11.77
C PHE A 142 -21.07 1.96 -10.67
N THR A 143 -20.30 2.62 -9.81
CA THR A 143 -20.80 3.38 -8.66
C THR A 143 -20.27 4.82 -8.65
N ASN A 144 -19.84 5.33 -9.81
CA ASN A 144 -19.46 6.73 -9.98
C ASN A 144 -20.63 7.55 -10.57
N PRO A 145 -21.33 8.35 -9.76
CA PRO A 145 -22.43 9.19 -10.23
C PRO A 145 -21.98 10.55 -10.82
N ALA A 146 -20.77 11.02 -10.54
CA ALA A 146 -20.25 12.32 -10.98
C ALA A 146 -18.74 12.45 -10.70
N GLY A 147 -17.99 13.06 -11.62
CA GLY A 147 -16.59 13.40 -11.45
C GLY A 147 -15.73 12.23 -10.95
N CYS A 148 -15.16 12.38 -9.76
CA CYS A 148 -14.23 11.42 -9.16
C CYS A 148 -14.82 10.66 -7.95
N ILE A 149 -16.15 10.49 -7.93
CA ILE A 149 -16.89 9.88 -6.82
C ILE A 149 -16.93 8.35 -6.93
N THR A 150 -16.95 7.69 -5.78
CA THR A 150 -17.40 6.29 -5.65
C THR A 150 -18.44 6.22 -4.54
N ARG A 151 -19.72 6.08 -4.91
CA ARG A 151 -20.87 6.04 -4.00
C ARG A 151 -21.48 4.65 -3.94
N ARG A 152 -21.13 3.91 -2.90
CA ARG A 152 -21.62 2.54 -2.66
C ARG A 152 -22.66 2.43 -1.55
N TYR A 153 -22.83 3.50 -0.79
CA TYR A 153 -23.68 3.52 0.40
C TYR A 153 -24.73 4.63 0.29
N PRO A 154 -25.84 4.52 1.06
CA PRO A 154 -26.91 5.50 1.00
C PRO A 154 -26.49 6.91 1.40
N ASP A 155 -25.66 7.05 2.44
CA ASP A 155 -25.41 8.33 3.14
C ASP A 155 -23.95 8.80 3.09
N ARG A 156 -23.09 8.11 2.34
CA ARG A 156 -21.65 8.39 2.24
C ARG A 156 -21.02 7.94 0.95
N LEU A 157 -19.92 8.58 0.58
CA LEU A 157 -19.16 8.30 -0.64
C LEU A 157 -17.66 8.50 -0.43
N ILE A 158 -16.86 8.19 -1.45
CA ILE A 158 -15.42 8.49 -1.51
C ILE A 158 -15.20 9.48 -2.65
N MET A 159 -14.35 10.49 -2.45
CA MET A 159 -13.85 11.37 -3.50
C MET A 159 -12.36 11.13 -3.76
N ASN A 160 -12.02 10.58 -4.92
CA ASN A 160 -10.63 10.21 -5.26
C ASN A 160 -9.87 11.40 -5.87
N VAL A 161 -9.21 12.22 -5.04
CA VAL A 161 -8.57 13.50 -5.47
C VAL A 161 -7.20 13.37 -6.14
N THR A 162 -6.53 12.24 -6.02
CA THR A 162 -5.21 11.97 -6.63
C THR A 162 -5.02 10.48 -6.83
N ASN A 163 -4.16 10.10 -7.78
CA ASN A 163 -3.64 8.73 -7.87
C ASN A 163 -2.23 8.57 -7.28
N GLU A 164 -1.62 9.65 -6.81
CA GLU A 164 -0.26 9.62 -6.27
C GLU A 164 -0.22 9.02 -4.86
N CYS A 165 0.67 8.06 -4.63
CA CYS A 165 0.94 7.49 -3.30
C CYS A 165 2.44 7.52 -2.99
N ALA A 166 2.81 7.70 -1.72
CA ALA A 166 4.21 7.64 -1.29
C ALA A 166 4.86 6.26 -1.54
N MET A 167 4.02 5.21 -1.57
CA MET A 167 4.40 3.86 -1.96
C MET A 167 3.22 3.20 -2.67
N TYR A 168 3.49 2.47 -3.76
CA TYR A 168 2.48 1.69 -4.46
C TYR A 168 2.42 0.26 -3.91
N CYS A 169 1.49 0.03 -2.97
CA CYS A 169 1.32 -1.25 -2.30
C CYS A 169 1.10 -2.36 -3.33
N ARG A 170 1.81 -3.49 -3.20
CA ARG A 170 1.67 -4.64 -4.10
C ARG A 170 0.33 -5.37 -3.98
N HIS A 171 -0.45 -5.01 -2.96
CA HIS A 171 -1.80 -5.50 -2.68
C HIS A 171 -2.86 -4.39 -2.83
N CYS A 172 -2.58 -3.33 -3.61
CA CYS A 172 -3.50 -2.22 -3.79
C CYS A 172 -4.77 -2.65 -4.55
N GLN A 173 -5.95 -2.51 -3.91
CA GLN A 173 -7.25 -2.80 -4.56
C GLN A 173 -7.59 -1.81 -5.68
N ARG A 174 -6.95 -0.64 -5.70
CA ARG A 174 -7.13 0.40 -6.72
C ARG A 174 -5.94 0.46 -7.67
N ARG A 175 -5.27 -0.66 -7.90
CA ARG A 175 -4.11 -0.76 -8.78
C ARG A 175 -4.37 -0.17 -10.17
N ARG A 176 -5.57 -0.36 -10.72
CA ARG A 176 -6.01 0.23 -12.00
C ARG A 176 -5.95 1.76 -12.01
N ASN A 177 -6.18 2.41 -10.87
CA ASN A 177 -6.21 3.87 -10.75
C ASN A 177 -4.81 4.48 -10.61
N ILE A 178 -3.80 3.68 -10.29
CA ILE A 178 -2.41 4.16 -10.16
C ILE A 178 -1.94 4.75 -11.50
N GLY A 179 -2.34 4.18 -12.63
CA GLY A 179 -1.98 4.67 -13.96
C GLY A 179 -0.47 4.70 -14.21
N GLU A 180 -0.09 5.34 -15.32
CA GLU A 180 1.31 5.50 -15.73
C GLU A 180 1.96 6.74 -15.09
N THR A 181 1.17 7.81 -14.92
CA THR A 181 1.62 9.12 -14.42
C THR A 181 0.92 9.49 -13.12
N ASP A 182 1.64 10.24 -12.28
CA ASP A 182 1.09 10.79 -11.03
C ASP A 182 0.37 12.10 -11.33
N MET A 183 -0.90 12.18 -10.98
CA MET A 183 -1.75 13.31 -11.26
C MET A 183 -2.76 13.53 -10.13
N ALA A 184 -2.89 14.78 -9.72
CA ALA A 184 -4.08 15.24 -9.03
C ALA A 184 -5.26 15.24 -10.01
N ARG A 185 -6.47 15.06 -9.51
CA ARG A 185 -7.66 15.19 -10.35
C ARG A 185 -7.80 16.61 -10.87
N PRO A 186 -8.21 16.79 -12.14
CA PRO A 186 -8.51 18.10 -12.68
C PRO A 186 -9.54 18.83 -11.82
N ARG A 187 -9.34 20.14 -11.67
CA ARG A 187 -10.28 20.99 -10.91
C ARG A 187 -11.73 20.86 -11.39
N PRO A 188 -12.05 20.75 -12.69
CA PRO A 188 -13.42 20.53 -13.14
C PRO A 188 -14.07 19.24 -12.59
N GLU A 189 -13.33 18.12 -12.53
CA GLU A 189 -13.85 16.85 -11.97
C GLU A 189 -14.13 16.99 -10.46
N LEU A 190 -13.29 17.75 -9.75
CA LEU A 190 -13.50 18.05 -8.33
C LEU A 190 -14.74 18.94 -8.13
N GLU A 191 -14.91 19.97 -8.95
CA GLU A 191 -16.06 20.88 -8.90
C GLU A 191 -17.36 20.15 -9.22
N GLU A 192 -17.35 19.24 -10.20
CA GLU A 192 -18.48 18.36 -10.51
C GLU A 192 -18.84 17.45 -9.32
N SER A 193 -17.83 16.88 -8.66
CA SER A 193 -18.02 16.04 -7.47
C SER A 193 -18.61 16.82 -6.30
N LEU A 194 -18.13 18.05 -6.08
CA LEU A 194 -18.63 18.94 -5.03
C LEU A 194 -20.06 19.41 -5.31
N GLU A 195 -20.41 19.67 -6.56
CA GLU A 195 -21.77 20.01 -6.96
C GLU A 195 -22.73 18.83 -6.75
N TYR A 196 -22.29 17.62 -7.09
CA TYR A 196 -23.05 16.41 -6.76
C TYR A 196 -23.30 16.32 -5.25
N ILE A 197 -22.27 16.46 -4.41
CA ILE A 197 -22.41 16.41 -2.95
C ILE A 197 -23.38 17.50 -2.45
N ARG A 198 -23.24 18.74 -2.94
CA ARG A 198 -24.07 19.89 -2.56
C ARG A 198 -25.56 19.65 -2.81
N ASN A 199 -25.91 18.96 -3.90
CA ASN A 199 -27.29 18.71 -4.31
C ASN A 199 -27.91 17.46 -3.65
N HIS A 200 -27.17 16.73 -2.81
CA HIS A 200 -27.61 15.48 -2.20
C HIS A 200 -27.48 15.55 -0.67
N SER A 201 -28.50 16.14 -0.03
CA SER A 201 -28.53 16.40 1.43
C SER A 201 -28.44 15.15 2.33
N GLU A 202 -28.67 13.95 1.77
CA GLU A 202 -28.50 12.69 2.48
C GLU A 202 -27.03 12.30 2.70
N ILE A 203 -26.10 12.91 1.96
CA ILE A 203 -24.66 12.66 2.09
C ILE A 203 -24.15 13.41 3.33
N ARG A 204 -23.72 12.65 4.32
CA ARG A 204 -23.21 13.16 5.61
C ARG A 204 -21.74 12.83 5.87
N ASP A 205 -21.13 12.02 5.02
CA ASP A 205 -19.75 11.55 5.13
C ASP A 205 -19.13 11.41 3.72
N VAL A 206 -17.94 12.00 3.53
CA VAL A 206 -17.22 12.15 2.26
C VAL A 206 -15.74 11.82 2.46
#